data_AF-A0A8T4ELP2-F1
#
_entry.id   AF-A0A8T4ELP2-F1
#
_cell.length_a   1.000
_cell.length_b   1.000
_cell.length_c   1.000
_cell.angle_alpha   90.00
_cell.angle_beta   90.00
_cell.angle_gamma   90.00
#
_symmetry.space_group_name_H-M   'P 1'
#
loop_
_entity.id
_entity.type
_entity.pdbx_description
1 polymer ?
#
loop_
_entity_poly.entity_id
_entity_poly.type
_entity_poly.pdbx_seq_one_letter_code
_entity_poly.pdbx_strand_id
1 'polypeptide(L)'
;MTEIPMPGPETYEPTKKSSTGSDCCKWTVIICVILIIGMFVIAMVFMGGILSIFGGGGIGSNYSTRTITSYSNQDIDLYTTYYYDEFYVSSSETMTMTEPDIQFDIVVDDTGSDSISVTIHFAIYAIDQSTFDSIPTWAGLDSYLVEDGDYTNTASDYFNLNNYADTYVWVIWFEASSKTDVWNVDIDLTLRYNWNI
;
A
#
# COMPACT_ATOMS: atom_id res chain seq x y z
N MET A 1 -62.74 -16.99 34.70
CA MET A 1 -62.94 -15.54 34.51
C MET A 1 -62.90 -14.91 35.87
N THR A 2 -61.82 -14.21 36.18
CA THR A 2 -61.62 -13.47 37.43
C THR A 2 -60.84 -12.23 37.03
N GLU A 3 -61.57 -11.15 36.75
CA GLU A 3 -61.01 -9.85 36.35
C GLU A 3 -60.54 -9.11 37.61
N ILE A 4 -59.29 -8.67 37.59
CA ILE A 4 -58.66 -7.90 38.67
C ILE A 4 -59.00 -6.41 38.47
N PRO A 5 -59.31 -5.63 39.53
CA PRO A 5 -59.75 -4.25 39.43
C PRO A 5 -58.61 -3.31 39.02
N MET A 6 -58.92 -2.34 38.13
CA MET A 6 -58.04 -1.21 37.83
C MET A 6 -58.10 -0.14 38.93
N PRO A 7 -56.97 0.38 39.41
CA PRO A 7 -56.92 1.68 40.08
C PRO A 7 -56.98 2.84 39.06
N GLY A 8 -57.73 3.88 39.43
CA GLY A 8 -58.00 5.08 38.63
C GLY A 8 -56.83 6.07 38.51
N PRO A 9 -57.05 7.22 37.85
CA PRO A 9 -55.99 8.12 37.42
C PRO A 9 -55.38 8.89 38.60
N GLU A 10 -54.08 8.71 38.85
CA GLU A 10 -53.33 9.58 39.75
C GLU A 10 -52.99 10.89 39.05
N THR A 11 -53.53 11.99 39.60
CA THR A 11 -53.11 13.37 39.33
C THR A 11 -51.69 13.57 39.84
N TYR A 12 -50.74 13.75 38.94
CA TYR A 12 -49.38 14.17 39.28
C TYR A 12 -49.37 15.69 39.53
N GLU A 13 -49.03 16.11 40.74
CA GLU A 13 -48.73 17.51 41.05
C GLU A 13 -47.45 17.95 40.29
N PRO A 14 -47.39 19.21 39.79
CA PRO A 14 -46.18 19.72 39.16
C PRO A 14 -45.15 20.11 40.22
N THR A 15 -44.05 19.37 40.28
CA THR A 15 -42.87 19.76 41.07
C THR A 15 -42.15 20.95 40.40
N LYS A 16 -42.27 22.09 41.07
CA LYS A 16 -41.36 23.25 41.17
C LYS A 16 -40.16 23.30 40.20
N LYS A 17 -40.17 24.31 39.32
CA LYS A 17 -38.97 24.82 38.63
C LYS A 17 -37.91 25.27 39.65
N SER A 18 -36.72 24.69 39.57
CA SER A 18 -35.48 25.35 39.98
C SER A 18 -34.56 25.54 38.77
N SER A 19 -33.96 26.71 38.74
CA SER A 19 -33.24 27.35 37.66
C SER A 19 -31.79 26.87 37.48
N THR A 20 -31.35 26.83 36.21
CA THR A 20 -30.02 27.20 35.68
C THR A 20 -28.79 26.33 36.02
N GLY A 21 -28.16 25.77 34.99
CA GLY A 21 -26.80 25.22 35.10
C GLY A 21 -26.22 24.46 33.91
N SER A 22 -25.99 25.14 32.77
CA SER A 22 -24.91 24.86 31.78
C SER A 22 -24.78 23.45 31.16
N ASP A 23 -25.59 23.17 30.13
CA ASP A 23 -25.41 22.04 29.20
C ASP A 23 -24.36 22.28 28.09
N CYS A 24 -23.53 23.33 28.19
CA CYS A 24 -22.45 23.58 27.24
C CYS A 24 -21.23 22.65 27.45
N CYS A 25 -21.08 22.05 28.63
CA CYS A 25 -19.84 21.36 29.00
C CYS A 25 -19.69 19.96 28.36
N LYS A 26 -20.79 19.28 28.00
CA LYS A 26 -20.71 17.93 27.40
C LYS A 26 -20.45 17.96 25.89
N TRP A 27 -21.04 18.93 25.18
CA TRP A 27 -20.82 19.09 23.75
C TRP A 27 -19.41 19.60 23.42
N THR A 28 -18.85 20.50 24.24
CA THR A 28 -17.46 20.96 24.06
C THR A 28 -16.46 19.81 24.26
N VAL A 29 -16.70 18.91 25.22
CA VAL A 29 -15.83 17.73 25.43
C VAL A 29 -15.89 16.77 24.24
N ILE A 30 -17.08 16.50 23.69
CA ILE A 30 -17.23 15.61 22.52
C ILE A 30 -16.55 16.22 21.28
N ILE A 31 -16.72 17.53 21.05
CA ILE A 31 -16.06 18.24 19.93
C ILE A 31 -14.54 18.24 20.10
N CYS A 32 -14.04 18.46 21.33
CA CYS A 32 -12.60 18.38 21.60
C CYS A 32 -12.03 16.98 21.35
N VAL A 33 -12.74 15.91 21.72
CA VAL A 33 -12.29 14.53 21.48
C VAL A 33 -12.24 14.22 19.98
N ILE A 34 -13.24 14.64 19.20
CA ILE A 34 -13.25 14.44 17.74
C ILE A 34 -12.13 15.23 17.05
N LEU A 35 -11.86 16.47 17.49
CA LEU A 35 -10.75 17.27 16.96
C LEU A 35 -9.38 16.66 17.30
N ILE A 36 -9.21 16.14 18.51
CA ILE A 36 -7.95 15.48 18.90
C ILE A 36 -7.74 14.20 18.07
N ILE A 37 -8.76 13.35 17.92
CA ILE A 37 -8.67 12.13 17.10
C ILE A 37 -8.39 12.50 15.63
N GLY A 38 -9.08 13.51 15.09
CA GLY A 38 -8.85 14.01 13.73
C GLY A 38 -7.42 14.53 13.54
N MET A 39 -6.89 15.28 14.50
CA MET A 39 -5.49 15.73 14.46
C MET A 39 -4.49 14.56 14.59
N PHE A 40 -4.80 13.53 15.38
CA PHE A 40 -3.94 12.34 15.50
C PHE A 40 -3.93 11.54 14.19
N VAL A 41 -5.07 11.35 13.53
CA VAL A 41 -5.14 10.67 12.22
C VAL A 41 -4.41 11.49 11.16
N ILE A 42 -4.62 12.81 11.10
CA ILE A 42 -3.89 13.69 10.18
C ILE A 42 -2.38 13.66 10.49
N ALA A 43 -1.97 13.69 11.76
CA ALA A 43 -0.57 13.60 12.14
C ALA A 43 0.05 12.23 11.82
N MET A 44 -0.70 11.13 11.91
CA MET A 44 -0.24 9.80 11.51
C MET A 44 -0.11 9.68 10.00
N VAL A 45 -1.06 10.22 9.22
CA VAL A 45 -0.98 10.27 7.75
C VAL A 45 0.17 11.18 7.30
N PHE A 46 0.39 12.32 7.97
CA PHE A 46 1.50 13.22 7.64
C PHE A 46 2.86 12.73 8.17
N MET A 47 2.96 12.03 9.31
CA MET A 47 4.21 11.41 9.75
C MET A 47 4.54 10.15 8.95
N GLY A 48 3.54 9.34 8.56
CA GLY A 48 3.72 8.19 7.69
C GLY A 48 4.09 8.59 6.26
N GLY A 49 3.43 9.62 5.71
CA GLY A 49 3.67 10.10 4.35
C GLY A 49 4.88 11.03 4.17
N ILE A 50 5.40 11.67 5.24
CA ILE A 50 6.62 12.50 5.14
C ILE A 50 7.88 11.70 5.45
N LEU A 51 7.82 10.63 6.25
CA LEU A 51 8.97 9.75 6.49
C LEU A 51 9.32 8.87 5.29
N SER A 52 8.39 8.62 4.36
CA SER A 52 8.70 7.98 3.08
C SER A 52 9.25 8.96 2.03
N ILE A 53 9.00 10.27 2.16
CA ILE A 53 9.50 11.31 1.23
C ILE A 53 10.88 11.84 1.64
N PHE A 54 11.24 11.78 2.92
CA PHE A 54 12.57 12.15 3.40
C PHE A 54 13.16 11.01 4.22
N GLY A 55 14.04 10.25 3.56
CA GLY A 55 14.75 9.11 4.13
C GLY A 55 15.21 9.29 5.57
N GLY A 56 14.66 8.45 6.45
CA GLY A 56 15.26 8.07 7.71
C GLY A 56 15.23 6.54 7.73
N GLY A 57 16.30 5.81 7.98
CA GLY A 57 17.51 6.12 8.70
C GLY A 57 17.99 4.78 9.25
N GLY A 58 18.79 4.07 8.47
CA GLY A 58 19.36 2.78 8.82
C GLY A 58 20.75 2.68 8.20
N ILE A 59 21.76 2.55 9.05
CA ILE A 59 23.14 2.11 8.79
C ILE A 59 23.57 2.31 7.33
N GLY A 60 24.07 3.52 7.05
CA GLY A 60 24.20 4.09 5.71
C GLY A 60 25.04 3.27 4.75
N SER A 61 24.38 2.39 4.01
CA SER A 61 24.81 2.02 2.68
C SER A 61 24.78 3.30 1.82
N ASN A 62 25.93 3.70 1.30
CA ASN A 62 26.07 4.91 0.48
C ASN A 62 25.52 4.62 -0.93
N TYR A 63 24.20 4.59 -1.10
CA TYR A 63 23.55 4.55 -2.40
C TYR A 63 22.59 5.73 -2.55
N SER A 64 22.32 6.07 -3.80
CA SER A 64 21.26 7.00 -4.20
C SER A 64 20.00 6.21 -4.56
N THR A 65 18.84 6.84 -4.44
CA THR A 65 17.56 6.20 -4.77
C THR A 65 16.74 7.03 -5.76
N ARG A 66 15.88 6.34 -6.51
CA ARG A 66 14.83 6.94 -7.32
C ARG A 66 13.60 6.05 -7.29
N THR A 67 12.45 6.61 -6.94
CA THR A 67 11.16 5.92 -7.05
C THR A 67 10.86 5.64 -8.51
N ILE A 68 10.52 4.38 -8.80
CA ILE A 68 10.03 3.94 -10.11
C ILE A 68 8.51 4.02 -10.12
N THR A 69 7.89 3.34 -9.16
CA THR A 69 6.44 3.25 -9.02
C THR A 69 6.07 3.25 -7.54
N SER A 70 4.93 3.85 -7.23
CA SER A 70 4.31 3.77 -5.91
C SER A 70 2.80 3.77 -6.09
N TYR A 71 2.18 2.63 -5.84
CA TYR A 71 0.73 2.46 -5.80
C TYR A 71 0.32 2.17 -4.37
N SER A 72 -0.72 2.84 -3.90
CA SER A 72 -1.27 2.60 -2.57
C SER A 72 -2.76 2.34 -2.63
N ASN A 73 -3.22 1.35 -1.86
CA ASN A 73 -4.59 0.88 -1.78
C ASN A 73 -5.17 0.56 -3.17
N GLN A 74 -4.37 -0.11 -4.00
CA GLN A 74 -4.78 -0.50 -5.33
C GLN A 74 -5.57 -1.81 -5.26
N ASP A 75 -6.78 -1.79 -5.83
CA ASP A 75 -7.51 -3.03 -6.07
C ASP A 75 -6.87 -3.78 -7.25
N ILE A 76 -6.48 -5.03 -7.01
CA ILE A 76 -5.80 -5.86 -7.99
C ILE A 76 -6.72 -6.93 -8.57
N ASP A 77 -6.48 -7.29 -9.82
CA ASP A 77 -7.07 -8.45 -10.45
C ASP A 77 -6.12 -9.65 -10.31
N LEU A 78 -6.71 -10.84 -10.16
CA LEU A 78 -5.95 -12.08 -10.24
C LEU A 78 -5.54 -12.38 -11.69
N TYR A 79 -4.51 -13.21 -11.83
CA TYR A 79 -4.08 -13.78 -13.10
C TYR A 79 -5.29 -14.25 -13.94
N THR A 80 -5.39 -13.91 -15.22
CA THR A 80 -4.32 -13.54 -16.18
C THR A 80 -3.93 -12.06 -16.26
N THR A 81 -4.46 -11.18 -15.41
CA THR A 81 -4.08 -9.75 -15.42
C THR A 81 -2.69 -9.56 -14.79
N TYR A 82 -1.88 -8.71 -15.40
CA TYR A 82 -0.57 -8.30 -14.89
C TYR A 82 -0.41 -6.77 -14.97
N TYR A 83 0.37 -6.23 -14.06
CA TYR A 83 0.74 -4.82 -13.95
C TYR A 83 2.17 -4.67 -14.40
N TYR A 84 2.46 -3.67 -15.24
CA TYR A 84 3.81 -3.46 -15.76
C TYR A 84 3.98 -2.00 -16.16
N ASP A 85 5.22 -1.53 -16.14
CA ASP A 85 5.60 -0.24 -16.72
C ASP A 85 7.09 -0.24 -17.11
N GLU A 86 7.47 0.68 -17.98
CA GLU A 86 8.84 0.90 -18.39
C GLU A 86 9.58 1.78 -17.38
N PHE A 87 10.85 1.49 -17.16
CA PHE A 87 11.77 2.43 -16.56
C PHE A 87 13.15 2.34 -17.22
N TYR A 88 13.87 3.45 -17.20
CA TYR A 88 15.25 3.50 -17.69
C TYR A 88 16.22 3.61 -16.53
N VAL A 89 17.43 3.08 -16.70
CA VAL A 89 18.60 3.39 -15.89
C VAL A 89 19.50 4.30 -16.71
N SER A 90 19.82 5.47 -16.19
CA SER A 90 20.66 6.47 -16.85
C SER A 90 22.15 6.20 -16.61
N SER A 91 23.02 6.72 -17.48
CA SER A 91 24.47 6.57 -17.30
C SER A 91 25.00 7.22 -16.01
N SER A 92 24.30 8.22 -15.47
CA SER A 92 24.60 8.81 -14.17
C SER A 92 24.29 7.89 -12.99
N GLU A 93 23.45 6.88 -13.19
CA GLU A 93 23.06 5.90 -12.16
C GLU A 93 23.97 4.65 -12.18
N THR A 94 24.85 4.52 -13.17
CA THR A 94 25.79 3.39 -13.30
C THR A 94 27.25 3.87 -13.24
N MET A 95 27.54 4.87 -12.41
CA MET A 95 28.89 5.45 -12.32
C MET A 95 29.85 4.65 -11.44
N THR A 96 29.32 3.67 -10.69
CA THR A 96 30.09 2.78 -9.80
C THR A 96 30.28 1.39 -10.40
N MET A 97 31.22 0.63 -9.84
CA MET A 97 31.42 -0.78 -10.25
C MET A 97 30.31 -1.73 -9.74
N THR A 98 29.54 -1.29 -8.73
CA THR A 98 28.40 -2.03 -8.20
C THR A 98 27.17 -1.80 -9.09
N GLU A 99 26.48 -2.89 -9.38
CA GLU A 99 25.21 -2.90 -10.12
C GLU A 99 24.14 -2.08 -9.39
N PRO A 100 23.31 -1.31 -10.12
CA PRO A 100 22.06 -0.82 -9.56
C PRO A 100 21.09 -1.99 -9.35
N ASP A 101 20.12 -1.81 -8.47
CA ASP A 101 19.12 -2.82 -8.16
C ASP A 101 17.73 -2.19 -8.02
N ILE A 102 16.70 -3.01 -8.23
CA ILE A 102 15.31 -2.63 -7.95
C ILE A 102 14.93 -3.26 -6.63
N GLN A 103 14.78 -2.41 -5.61
CA GLN A 103 14.14 -2.77 -4.37
C GLN A 103 12.62 -2.69 -4.55
N PHE A 104 11.92 -3.69 -4.04
CA PHE A 104 10.47 -3.72 -4.05
C PHE A 104 9.91 -4.04 -2.67
N ASP A 105 8.81 -3.38 -2.34
CA ASP A 105 7.96 -3.65 -1.19
C ASP A 105 6.52 -3.76 -1.69
N ILE A 106 5.94 -4.96 -1.61
CA ILE A 106 4.59 -5.27 -2.09
C ILE A 106 3.85 -5.90 -0.93
N VAL A 107 2.75 -5.30 -0.52
CA VAL A 107 1.97 -5.76 0.62
C VAL A 107 0.52 -5.93 0.22
N VAL A 108 -0.02 -7.13 0.39
CA VAL A 108 -1.45 -7.38 0.32
C VAL A 108 -2.02 -7.17 1.73
N ASP A 109 -2.46 -5.95 2.01
CA ASP A 109 -2.84 -5.51 3.37
C ASP A 109 -4.22 -6.02 3.79
N ASP A 110 -5.18 -5.99 2.88
CA ASP A 110 -6.57 -6.36 3.14
C ASP A 110 -7.18 -7.06 1.94
N THR A 111 -7.58 -8.32 2.12
CA THR A 111 -8.33 -9.12 1.14
C THR A 111 -9.83 -9.07 1.39
N GLY A 112 -10.29 -8.15 2.24
CA GLY A 112 -11.67 -7.99 2.65
C GLY A 112 -12.17 -9.23 3.40
N SER A 113 -13.24 -9.82 2.88
CA SER A 113 -13.80 -11.06 3.43
C SER A 113 -13.10 -12.34 2.96
N ASP A 114 -12.18 -12.25 1.98
CA ASP A 114 -11.45 -13.40 1.46
C ASP A 114 -10.38 -13.85 2.47
N SER A 115 -10.47 -15.08 2.96
CA SER A 115 -9.46 -15.69 3.85
C SER A 115 -8.59 -16.67 3.06
N ILE A 116 -7.70 -16.15 2.22
CA ILE A 116 -6.88 -16.92 1.29
C ILE A 116 -5.42 -16.46 1.32
N SER A 117 -4.54 -17.27 0.72
CA SER A 117 -3.16 -16.87 0.46
C SER A 117 -3.04 -16.32 -0.96
N VAL A 118 -2.28 -15.25 -1.12
CA VAL A 118 -1.98 -14.63 -2.41
C VAL A 118 -0.51 -14.86 -2.74
N THR A 119 -0.24 -15.44 -3.91
CA THR A 119 1.09 -15.48 -4.50
C THR A 119 1.30 -14.21 -5.32
N ILE A 120 2.37 -13.50 -5.03
CA ILE A 120 2.83 -12.32 -5.75
C ILE A 120 3.98 -12.80 -6.64
N HIS A 121 3.83 -12.65 -7.93
CA HIS A 121 4.87 -12.95 -8.91
C HIS A 121 5.49 -11.63 -9.34
N PHE A 122 6.82 -11.54 -9.34
CA PHE A 122 7.54 -10.36 -9.80
C PHE A 122 8.65 -10.75 -10.76
N ALA A 123 8.77 -10.02 -11.87
CA ALA A 123 9.84 -10.22 -12.85
C ALA A 123 10.31 -8.89 -13.44
N ILE A 124 11.58 -8.85 -13.85
CA ILE A 124 12.18 -7.72 -14.56
C ILE A 124 12.78 -8.21 -15.87
N TYR A 125 12.50 -7.48 -16.95
CA TYR A 125 13.02 -7.76 -18.29
C TYR A 125 13.85 -6.57 -18.80
N ALA A 126 15.01 -6.83 -19.41
CA ALA A 126 15.85 -5.82 -20.07
C ALA A 126 15.35 -5.60 -21.51
N ILE A 127 14.24 -4.87 -21.63
CA ILE A 127 13.49 -4.65 -22.86
C ILE A 127 12.72 -3.33 -22.73
N ASP A 128 12.41 -2.70 -23.87
CA ASP A 128 11.47 -1.57 -23.90
C ASP A 128 10.01 -2.05 -23.95
N GLN A 129 9.08 -1.20 -23.50
CA GLN A 129 7.66 -1.53 -23.41
C GLN A 129 7.05 -1.89 -24.77
N SER A 130 7.47 -1.21 -25.85
CA SER A 130 6.93 -1.45 -27.18
C SER A 130 7.30 -2.84 -27.71
N THR A 131 8.52 -3.30 -27.42
CA THR A 131 8.97 -4.64 -27.76
C THR A 131 8.32 -5.68 -26.85
N PHE A 132 8.19 -5.39 -25.54
CA PHE A 132 7.46 -6.23 -24.59
C PHE A 132 6.02 -6.51 -25.06
N ASP A 133 5.27 -5.46 -25.41
CA ASP A 133 3.87 -5.54 -25.89
C ASP A 133 3.74 -6.31 -27.22
N SER A 134 4.81 -6.36 -28.02
CA SER A 134 4.83 -7.04 -29.31
C SER A 134 5.03 -8.56 -29.22
N ILE A 135 5.53 -9.05 -28.08
CA ILE A 135 5.83 -10.47 -27.85
C ILE A 135 4.61 -11.12 -27.20
N PRO A 136 3.90 -12.03 -27.89
CA PRO A 136 2.59 -12.50 -27.45
C PRO A 136 2.63 -13.59 -26.37
N THR A 137 3.82 -14.02 -25.94
CA THR A 137 4.00 -15.18 -25.05
C THR A 137 5.14 -14.96 -24.07
N TRP A 138 4.97 -15.38 -22.81
CA TRP A 138 6.03 -15.36 -21.78
C TRP A 138 7.32 -16.04 -22.22
N ALA A 139 7.24 -17.21 -22.87
CA ALA A 139 8.43 -17.91 -23.37
C ALA A 139 9.24 -17.10 -24.43
N GLY A 140 8.60 -16.13 -25.10
CA GLY A 140 9.29 -15.22 -26.01
C GLY A 140 10.02 -14.09 -25.27
N LEU A 141 9.67 -13.84 -24.00
CA LEU A 141 10.31 -12.84 -23.14
C LEU A 141 11.49 -13.41 -22.35
N ASP A 142 11.63 -14.74 -22.26
CA ASP A 142 12.70 -15.43 -21.52
C ASP A 142 14.11 -14.94 -21.89
N SER A 143 14.36 -14.57 -23.15
CA SER A 143 15.67 -14.06 -23.57
C SER A 143 16.01 -12.67 -23.02
N TYR A 144 15.02 -11.94 -22.52
CA TYR A 144 15.14 -10.62 -21.93
C TYR A 144 15.02 -10.65 -20.41
N LEU A 145 14.69 -11.80 -19.82
CA LEU A 145 14.50 -11.95 -18.38
C LEU A 145 15.81 -11.65 -17.66
N VAL A 146 15.76 -10.73 -16.71
CA VAL A 146 16.87 -10.39 -15.81
C VAL A 146 16.77 -11.25 -14.56
N GLU A 147 15.63 -11.18 -13.87
CA GLU A 147 15.37 -11.88 -12.61
C GLU A 147 13.86 -11.98 -12.37
N ASP A 148 13.42 -13.06 -11.72
CA ASP A 148 12.04 -13.32 -11.32
C ASP A 148 11.95 -14.01 -9.94
N GLY A 149 10.77 -13.91 -9.30
CA GLY A 149 10.52 -14.57 -8.02
C GLY A 149 9.06 -14.54 -7.56
N ASP A 150 8.73 -15.51 -6.71
CA ASP A 150 7.41 -15.72 -6.13
C ASP A 150 7.42 -15.48 -4.62
N TYR A 151 6.44 -14.72 -4.14
CA TYR A 151 6.30 -14.33 -2.74
C TYR A 151 4.88 -14.59 -2.25
N THR A 152 4.68 -14.75 -0.95
CA THR A 152 3.37 -15.08 -0.36
C THR A 152 2.88 -13.95 0.54
N ASN A 153 1.76 -13.32 0.16
CA ASN A 153 1.08 -12.18 0.82
C ASN A 153 1.90 -10.87 0.93
N THR A 154 3.21 -10.96 1.06
CA THR A 154 4.13 -9.83 1.15
C THR A 154 5.43 -10.15 0.42
N ALA A 155 5.98 -9.18 -0.32
CA ALA A 155 7.28 -9.26 -0.98
C ALA A 155 8.12 -8.03 -0.60
N SER A 156 9.20 -8.22 0.16
CA SER A 156 10.15 -7.15 0.50
C SER A 156 11.55 -7.66 0.19
N ASP A 157 12.04 -7.37 -1.01
CA ASP A 157 13.31 -7.91 -1.52
C ASP A 157 13.90 -6.97 -2.59
N TYR A 158 14.91 -7.43 -3.31
CA TYR A 158 15.50 -6.71 -4.42
C TYR A 158 16.04 -7.63 -5.52
N PHE A 159 16.00 -7.14 -6.76
CA PHE A 159 16.63 -7.78 -7.91
C PHE A 159 17.77 -6.92 -8.45
N ASN A 160 18.92 -7.54 -8.73
CA ASN A 160 20.06 -6.80 -9.28
C ASN A 160 19.82 -6.56 -10.76
N LEU A 161 20.10 -5.35 -11.22
CA LEU A 161 20.09 -5.03 -12.64
C LEU A 161 21.48 -5.20 -13.23
N ASN A 162 21.61 -4.95 -14.52
CA ASN A 162 22.92 -4.92 -15.16
C ASN A 162 23.67 -3.62 -14.83
N ASN A 163 25.00 -3.67 -14.78
CA ASN A 163 25.81 -2.47 -14.54
C ASN A 163 26.02 -1.61 -15.80
N TYR A 164 24.94 -1.26 -16.50
CA TYR A 164 24.97 -0.32 -17.61
C TYR A 164 23.61 0.36 -17.76
N ALA A 165 23.62 1.51 -18.43
CA ALA A 165 22.40 2.23 -18.76
C ALA A 165 21.57 1.43 -19.77
N ASP A 166 20.33 1.12 -19.42
CA ASP A 166 19.41 0.35 -20.25
C ASP A 166 17.95 0.68 -19.91
N THR A 167 17.04 0.13 -20.70
CA THR A 167 15.59 0.17 -20.48
C THR A 167 15.11 -1.18 -19.97
N TYR A 168 14.20 -1.13 -19.01
CA TYR A 168 13.64 -2.30 -18.37
C TYR A 168 12.12 -2.20 -18.28
N VAL A 169 11.47 -3.35 -18.26
CA VAL A 169 10.05 -3.48 -17.91
C VAL A 169 9.96 -4.35 -16.66
N TRP A 170 9.31 -3.83 -15.62
CA TRP A 170 8.93 -4.63 -14.46
C TRP A 170 7.52 -5.19 -14.68
N VAL A 171 7.25 -6.38 -14.15
CA VAL A 171 5.96 -7.06 -14.28
C VAL A 171 5.57 -7.68 -12.95
N ILE A 172 4.35 -7.41 -12.49
CA ILE A 172 3.74 -8.01 -11.29
C ILE A 172 2.41 -8.67 -11.67
N TRP A 173 2.16 -9.89 -11.19
CA TRP A 173 0.81 -10.46 -11.20
C TRP A 173 0.53 -11.22 -9.91
N PHE A 174 -0.76 -11.39 -9.63
CA PHE A 174 -1.23 -11.99 -8.38
C PHE A 174 -2.01 -13.26 -8.67
N GLU A 175 -1.74 -14.31 -7.91
CA GLU A 175 -2.47 -15.57 -7.98
C GLU A 175 -3.04 -15.93 -6.62
N ALA A 176 -4.29 -16.37 -6.58
CA ALA A 176 -4.92 -16.91 -5.38
C ALA A 176 -6.02 -17.89 -5.78
N SER A 177 -6.59 -18.60 -4.81
CA SER A 177 -7.66 -19.57 -5.11
C SER A 177 -8.94 -18.91 -5.64
N SER A 178 -9.20 -17.66 -5.27
CA SER A 178 -10.38 -16.88 -5.70
C SER A 178 -10.24 -15.43 -5.25
N LYS A 179 -10.92 -14.48 -5.90
CA LYS A 179 -11.12 -13.13 -5.37
C LYS A 179 -12.61 -12.84 -5.41
N THR A 180 -13.22 -12.55 -4.26
CA THR A 180 -14.66 -12.26 -4.17
C THR A 180 -14.95 -10.88 -3.60
N ASP A 181 -13.92 -10.19 -3.10
CA ASP A 181 -14.00 -8.83 -2.56
C ASP A 181 -12.98 -7.88 -3.24
N VAL A 182 -13.05 -6.60 -2.88
CA VAL A 182 -12.03 -5.59 -3.22
C VAL A 182 -10.83 -5.79 -2.31
N TRP A 183 -9.62 -5.77 -2.88
CA TRP A 183 -8.39 -5.89 -2.12
C TRP A 183 -7.67 -4.54 -2.03
N ASN A 184 -6.85 -4.36 -0.99
CA ASN A 184 -5.93 -3.24 -0.88
C ASN A 184 -4.51 -3.78 -0.98
N VAL A 185 -3.85 -3.47 -2.11
CA VAL A 185 -2.45 -3.82 -2.34
C VAL A 185 -1.63 -2.55 -2.49
N ASP A 186 -0.54 -2.48 -1.72
CA ASP A 186 0.49 -1.46 -1.82
C ASP A 186 1.67 -2.03 -2.63
N ILE A 187 2.19 -1.26 -3.59
CA ILE A 187 3.31 -1.65 -4.47
C ILE A 187 4.28 -0.47 -4.54
N ASP A 188 5.45 -0.62 -3.96
CA ASP A 188 6.54 0.35 -4.02
C ASP A 188 7.77 -0.24 -4.70
N LEU A 189 8.20 0.37 -5.80
CA LEU A 189 9.40 -0.01 -6.55
C LEU A 189 10.41 1.15 -6.52
N THR A 190 11.63 0.88 -6.06
CA THR A 190 12.69 1.88 -5.92
C THR A 190 13.98 1.39 -6.54
N LEU A 191 14.53 2.17 -7.47
CA LEU A 191 15.89 1.97 -7.98
C LEU A 191 16.89 2.43 -6.92
N ARG A 192 17.81 1.55 -6.53
CA ARG A 192 18.98 1.87 -5.71
C ARG A 192 20.23 1.78 -6.58
N TYR A 193 21.07 2.80 -6.52
CA TYR A 193 22.18 2.93 -7.47
C TYR A 193 23.36 3.71 -6.90
N ASN A 194 24.49 3.68 -7.61
CA ASN A 194 25.75 4.31 -7.20
C ASN A 194 26.18 3.91 -5.78
N TRP A 195 26.13 2.61 -5.49
CA TRP A 195 26.60 2.05 -4.23
C TRP A 195 28.11 2.23 -4.10
N ASN A 196 28.55 2.91 -3.04
CA ASN A 196 29.94 2.88 -2.61
C ASN A 196 30.10 1.85 -1.49
N ILE A 197 30.46 0.62 -1.88
CA ILE A 197 30.82 -0.49 -0.99
C ILE A 197 32.29 -0.37 -0.58
#